data_AF-A0A7C5J173-F1
#
_entry.id   AF-A0A7C5J173-F1
#
_cell.length_a   1.000
_cell.length_b   1.000
_cell.length_c   1.000
_cell.angle_alpha   90.00
_cell.angle_beta   90.00
_cell.angle_gamma   90.00
#
_symmetry.space_group_name_H-M   'P 1'
#
loop_
_entity.id
_entity.type
_entity.pdbx_description
1 polymer ?
#
loop_
_entity_poly.entity_id
_entity_poly.type
_entity_poly.pdbx_seq_one_letter_code
_entity_poly.pdbx_strand_id
1 'polypeptide(L)'
;MPGIRLMHPRLLWVLHRIAQAYPWKGIYLYSGYRPSDEPVAPGSHRSNHAVGRALDLKVDGVKNEDLLAFLWKLPDVGLGYYPNHPFVHVDVRPRGSGKGVWIDDSGPGEPSRFVAEWPGVVKRGAVIYEPAKAP
;
A
#
# COMPACT_ATOMS: atom_id res chain seq x y z
N MET A 1 15.24 -3.42 -20.67
CA MET A 1 14.26 -3.01 -21.71
C MET A 1 13.64 -1.70 -21.26
N PRO A 2 13.52 -0.69 -22.13
CA PRO A 2 12.82 0.56 -21.80
C PRO A 2 11.39 0.27 -21.33
N GLY A 3 10.93 0.96 -20.27
CA GLY A 3 9.57 0.79 -19.75
C GLY A 3 9.30 -0.53 -19.04
N ILE A 4 10.32 -1.37 -18.80
CA ILE A 4 10.19 -2.60 -18.00
C ILE A 4 11.11 -2.49 -16.79
N ARG A 5 10.55 -2.76 -15.60
CA ARG A 5 11.29 -2.81 -14.35
C ARG A 5 10.92 -4.06 -13.56
N LEU A 6 11.94 -4.71 -13.00
CA LEU A 6 11.73 -5.82 -12.09
C LEU A 6 11.11 -5.32 -10.78
N MET A 7 10.09 -6.04 -10.33
CA MET A 7 9.52 -5.83 -9.00
C MET A 7 10.58 -6.12 -7.95
N HIS A 8 10.69 -5.24 -6.96
CA HIS A 8 11.64 -5.43 -5.86
C HIS A 8 11.34 -6.75 -5.12
N PRO A 9 12.34 -7.63 -4.84
CA PRO A 9 12.09 -8.95 -4.25
C PRO A 9 11.32 -8.92 -2.91
N ARG A 10 11.46 -7.84 -2.13
CA ARG A 10 10.67 -7.68 -0.89
C ARG A 10 9.16 -7.57 -1.14
N LEU A 11 8.71 -7.12 -2.31
CA LEU A 11 7.28 -7.15 -2.65
C LEU A 11 6.79 -8.58 -2.87
N LEU A 12 7.59 -9.47 -3.48
CA LEU A 12 7.27 -10.90 -3.53
C LEU A 12 7.16 -11.49 -2.13
N TRP A 13 8.05 -11.09 -1.23
CA TRP A 13 7.95 -11.48 0.18
C TRP A 13 6.66 -10.96 0.82
N VAL A 14 6.28 -9.69 0.61
CA VAL A 14 4.99 -9.15 1.09
C VAL A 14 3.81 -9.95 0.55
N LEU A 15 3.77 -10.23 -0.76
CA LEU A 15 2.72 -11.05 -1.39
C LEU A 15 2.65 -12.46 -0.78
N HIS A 16 3.80 -13.07 -0.52
CA HIS A 16 3.87 -14.37 0.16
C HIS A 16 3.32 -14.29 1.59
N ARG A 17 3.65 -13.23 2.34
CA ARG A 17 3.09 -13.02 3.69
C ARG A 17 1.58 -12.84 3.66
N ILE A 18 1.04 -12.10 2.68
CA ILE A 18 -0.41 -11.97 2.45
C ILE A 18 -1.02 -13.36 2.18
N ALA A 19 -0.45 -14.13 1.26
CA ALA A 19 -0.96 -15.45 0.91
C ALA A 19 -0.95 -16.44 2.10
N GLN A 20 0.03 -16.32 3.00
CA GLN A 20 0.07 -17.10 4.24
C GLN A 20 -0.98 -16.67 5.26
N ALA A 21 -1.25 -15.37 5.39
CA ALA A 21 -2.23 -14.84 6.33
C ALA A 21 -3.68 -15.06 5.86
N TYR A 22 -3.88 -15.11 4.54
CA TYR A 22 -5.19 -15.24 3.90
C TYR A 22 -5.18 -16.41 2.90
N PRO A 23 -5.07 -17.66 3.38
CA PRO A 23 -4.96 -18.82 2.51
C PRO A 23 -6.20 -18.94 1.62
N TRP A 24 -6.00 -19.39 0.38
CA TRP A 24 -7.04 -19.63 -0.64
C TRP A 24 -7.80 -18.39 -1.14
N LYS A 25 -7.41 -17.20 -0.70
CA LYS A 25 -8.00 -15.94 -1.17
C LYS A 25 -7.19 -15.38 -2.34
N GLY A 26 -7.88 -14.95 -3.40
CA GLY A 26 -7.25 -14.32 -4.55
C GLY A 26 -6.59 -12.99 -4.18
N ILE A 27 -5.38 -12.73 -4.69
CA ILE A 27 -4.70 -11.44 -4.59
C ILE A 27 -4.80 -10.75 -5.95
N TYR A 28 -5.55 -9.64 -6.01
CA TYR A 28 -5.71 -8.83 -7.21
C TYR A 28 -4.70 -7.70 -7.20
N LEU A 29 -3.86 -7.61 -8.23
CA LEU A 29 -2.94 -6.50 -8.44
C LEU A 29 -3.59 -5.49 -9.39
N TYR A 30 -3.90 -4.30 -8.88
CA TYR A 30 -4.45 -3.20 -9.68
C TYR A 30 -3.34 -2.42 -10.37
N SER A 31 -2.20 -2.26 -9.70
CA SER A 31 -1.06 -1.52 -10.23
C SER A 31 0.26 -1.96 -9.63
N GLY A 32 1.34 -1.77 -10.39
CA GLY A 32 2.72 -2.03 -9.99
C GLY A 32 3.66 -0.95 -10.53
N TYR A 33 4.60 -1.31 -11.39
CA TYR A 33 5.52 -0.32 -11.98
C TYR A 33 4.78 0.71 -12.85
N ARG A 34 4.97 2.01 -12.56
CA ARG A 34 4.42 3.14 -13.34
C ARG A 34 5.55 4.05 -13.85
N PRO A 35 6.00 3.91 -15.11
CA PRO A 35 7.09 4.74 -15.65
C PRO A 35 6.73 6.23 -15.73
N SER A 36 5.45 6.56 -15.89
CA SER A 36 4.93 7.94 -15.94
C SER A 36 5.16 8.73 -14.65
N ASP A 37 5.37 8.03 -13.54
CA ASP A 37 5.52 8.63 -12.21
C ASP A 37 6.99 8.91 -11.87
N GLU A 38 7.91 8.71 -12.82
CA GLU A 38 9.31 9.08 -12.67
C GLU A 38 9.42 10.61 -12.46
N PRO A 39 10.23 11.07 -11.49
CA PRO A 39 10.35 12.49 -11.17
C PRO A 39 10.81 13.29 -12.40
N VAL A 40 10.00 14.29 -12.75
CA VAL A 40 10.25 15.20 -13.88
C VAL A 40 11.31 16.25 -13.58
N ALA A 41 11.63 16.47 -12.30
CA ALA A 41 12.63 17.46 -11.87
C ALA A 41 13.59 16.89 -10.81
N PRO A 42 14.88 17.28 -10.82
CA PRO A 42 15.83 16.94 -9.75
C PRO A 42 15.32 17.41 -8.38
N GLY A 43 15.32 16.52 -7.38
CA GLY A 43 14.88 16.82 -6.02
C GLY A 43 13.39 16.60 -5.74
N SER A 44 12.57 16.28 -6.74
CA SER A 44 11.16 15.89 -6.52
C SER A 44 11.04 14.49 -5.92
N HIS A 45 10.01 14.27 -5.10
CA HIS A 45 9.74 12.97 -4.48
C HIS A 45 9.49 11.91 -5.56
N ARG A 46 10.34 10.89 -5.58
CA ARG A 46 10.24 9.76 -6.51
C ARG A 46 9.17 8.78 -6.01
N SER A 47 8.13 8.56 -6.81
CA SER A 47 7.11 7.55 -6.50
C SER A 47 7.72 6.15 -6.36
N ASN A 48 7.29 5.39 -5.36
CA ASN A 48 7.74 4.00 -5.22
C ASN A 48 7.19 3.09 -6.35
N HIS A 49 6.09 3.48 -6.99
CA HIS A 49 5.64 2.82 -8.23
C HIS A 49 6.64 3.04 -9.36
N ALA A 50 7.23 4.24 -9.49
CA ALA A 50 8.22 4.55 -10.54
C ALA A 50 9.52 3.73 -10.42
N VAL A 51 9.77 3.12 -9.26
CA VAL A 51 10.96 2.27 -9.06
C VAL A 51 10.64 0.81 -8.82
N GLY A 52 9.41 0.38 -9.11
CA GLY A 52 9.01 -1.02 -8.97
C GLY A 52 9.06 -1.52 -7.52
N ARG A 53 8.84 -0.60 -6.57
CA ARG A 53 8.86 -0.85 -5.11
C ARG A 53 7.49 -0.70 -4.47
N ALA A 54 6.44 -0.46 -5.24
CA ALA A 54 5.06 -0.40 -4.76
C ALA A 54 4.10 -1.28 -5.57
N LEU A 55 3.02 -1.69 -4.90
CA LEU A 55 1.87 -2.37 -5.46
C LEU A 55 0.59 -1.75 -4.90
N ASP A 56 -0.41 -1.64 -5.76
CA ASP A 56 -1.80 -1.40 -5.35
C ASP A 56 -2.54 -2.73 -5.50
N LEU A 57 -3.07 -3.25 -4.40
CA LEU A 57 -3.64 -4.60 -4.38
C LEU A 57 -4.87 -4.74 -3.49
N LYS A 58 -5.63 -5.80 -3.74
CA LYS A 58 -6.79 -6.25 -2.95
C LYS A 58 -6.68 -7.73 -2.67
N VAL A 59 -7.23 -8.19 -1.55
CA VAL A 59 -7.40 -9.62 -1.25
C VAL A 59 -8.88 -9.96 -1.21
N ASP A 60 -9.26 -11.06 -1.86
CA ASP A 60 -10.67 -11.44 -1.99
C ASP A 60 -11.34 -11.71 -0.64
N GLY A 61 -12.52 -11.11 -0.45
CA GLY A 61 -13.27 -11.18 0.80
C GLY A 61 -12.49 -10.75 2.04
N VAL A 62 -11.49 -9.85 1.90
CA VAL A 62 -10.79 -9.21 3.02
C VAL A 62 -11.03 -7.71 2.89
N LYS A 63 -11.46 -7.07 3.97
CA LYS A 63 -11.64 -5.62 3.99
C LYS A 63 -10.28 -4.94 3.84
N ASN A 64 -10.24 -3.81 3.15
CA ASN A 64 -8.99 -3.06 2.95
C ASN A 64 -8.40 -2.67 4.29
N GLU A 65 -9.24 -2.43 5.28
CA GLU A 65 -8.81 -2.14 6.63
C GLU A 65 -8.08 -3.34 7.25
N ASP A 66 -8.68 -4.53 7.25
CA ASP A 66 -8.03 -5.72 7.82
C ASP A 66 -6.69 -6.04 7.14
N LEU A 67 -6.62 -5.83 5.82
CA LEU A 67 -5.39 -6.01 5.05
C LEU A 67 -4.32 -4.98 5.44
N LEU A 68 -4.69 -3.70 5.57
CA LEU A 68 -3.80 -2.63 6.03
C LEU A 68 -3.27 -2.93 7.44
N ALA A 69 -4.13 -3.44 8.34
CA ALA A 69 -3.76 -3.87 9.69
C ALA A 69 -2.70 -4.97 9.69
N PHE A 70 -2.88 -5.95 8.82
CA PHE A 70 -1.93 -7.04 8.66
C PHE A 70 -0.60 -6.50 8.11
N LEU A 71 -0.64 -5.71 7.05
CA LEU A 71 0.54 -5.13 6.42
C LEU A 71 1.31 -4.21 7.39
N TRP A 72 0.61 -3.50 8.27
CA TRP A 72 1.23 -2.66 9.30
C TRP A 72 2.13 -3.43 10.26
N LYS A 73 1.95 -4.76 10.41
CA LYS A 73 2.82 -5.61 11.22
C LYS A 73 4.17 -5.87 10.55
N LEU A 74 4.26 -5.75 9.22
CA LEU A 74 5.49 -5.99 8.46
C LEU A 74 6.50 -4.84 8.63
N PRO A 75 7.81 -5.10 8.74
CA PRO A 75 8.82 -4.05 8.90
C PRO A 75 9.10 -3.31 7.58
N ASP A 76 9.47 -2.03 7.69
CA ASP A 76 9.97 -1.20 6.59
C ASP A 76 9.04 -1.17 5.37
N VAL A 77 7.76 -0.89 5.60
CA VAL A 77 6.72 -0.72 4.59
C VAL A 77 6.04 0.64 4.69
N GLY A 78 5.63 1.18 3.55
CA GLY A 78 4.72 2.32 3.44
C GLY A 78 3.35 1.85 3.00
N LEU A 79 2.30 2.35 3.65
CA LEU A 79 0.94 1.94 3.39
C LEU A 79 0.05 3.15 3.06
N GLY A 80 -0.67 3.06 1.95
CA GLY A 80 -1.68 4.06 1.58
C GLY A 80 -3.08 3.47 1.70
N TYR A 81 -3.93 4.12 2.48
CA TYR A 81 -5.35 3.79 2.58
C TYR A 81 -6.18 4.75 1.73
N TYR A 82 -7.01 4.18 0.85
CA TYR A 82 -7.80 4.92 -0.13
C TYR A 82 -9.28 4.52 0.02
N PRO A 83 -10.06 5.20 0.87
CA PRO A 83 -11.43 4.79 1.19
C PRO A 83 -12.37 4.71 -0.02
N ASN A 84 -12.10 5.51 -1.05
CA ASN A 84 -12.91 5.58 -2.27
C ASN A 84 -12.38 4.66 -3.39
N HIS A 85 -11.38 3.80 -3.10
CA HIS A 85 -10.73 2.94 -4.09
C HIS A 85 -10.76 1.47 -3.63
N PRO A 86 -10.77 0.50 -4.56
CA PRO A 86 -10.96 -0.90 -4.22
C PRO A 86 -9.69 -1.61 -3.69
N PHE A 87 -8.58 -0.89 -3.49
CA PHE A 87 -7.27 -1.46 -3.17
C PHE A 87 -6.60 -0.75 -1.99
N VAL A 88 -5.57 -1.39 -1.45
CA VAL A 88 -4.58 -0.81 -0.54
C VAL A 88 -3.26 -0.64 -1.29
N HIS A 89 -2.58 0.48 -1.05
CA HIS A 89 -1.21 0.67 -1.50
C HIS A 89 -0.22 0.09 -0.49
N VAL A 90 0.79 -0.63 -0.98
CA VAL A 90 1.94 -1.07 -0.20
C VAL A 90 3.25 -0.84 -0.95
N ASP A 91 4.21 -0.20 -0.29
CA ASP A 91 5.59 -0.07 -0.76
C ASP A 91 6.60 -0.74 0.19
N VAL A 92 7.78 -1.07 -0.35
CA VAL A 92 8.92 -1.61 0.42
C VAL A 92 10.06 -0.61 0.50
N ARG A 93 10.42 -0.26 1.74
CA ARG A 93 11.42 0.78 2.04
C ARG A 93 12.80 0.17 2.28
N PRO A 94 13.88 0.96 2.31
CA PRO A 94 15.15 0.49 2.83
C PRO A 94 15.01 -0.07 4.25
N ARG A 95 15.89 -1.00 4.64
CA ARG A 95 15.85 -1.59 5.98
C ARG A 95 16.17 -0.50 7.02
N GLY A 96 15.40 -0.46 8.11
CA GLY A 96 15.57 0.53 9.17
C GLY A 96 14.93 1.89 8.86
N SER A 97 14.25 2.06 7.74
CA SER A 97 13.48 3.28 7.43
C SER A 97 12.21 3.41 8.26
N GLY A 98 11.80 2.36 8.97
CA GLY A 98 10.57 2.36 9.75
C GLY A 98 9.33 2.26 8.87
N LYS A 99 8.16 2.54 9.45
CA LYS A 99 6.86 2.39 8.79
C LYS A 99 6.25 3.76 8.50
N GLY A 100 5.43 3.83 7.45
CA GLY A 100 4.63 5.02 7.16
C GLY A 100 3.21 4.61 6.76
N VAL A 101 2.23 5.40 7.18
CA VAL A 101 0.84 5.27 6.74
C VAL A 101 0.35 6.64 6.30
N TRP A 102 -0.46 6.68 5.25
CA TRP A 102 -1.22 7.86 4.87
C TRP A 102 -2.62 7.46 4.42
N ILE A 103 -3.53 8.43 4.47
CA ILE A 103 -4.90 8.28 3.96
C ILE A 103 -5.09 9.33 2.88
N ASP A 104 -5.58 8.90 1.73
CA ASP A 104 -6.01 9.78 0.64
C ASP A 104 -7.48 9.49 0.35
N ASP A 105 -8.36 10.43 0.70
CA ASP A 105 -9.82 10.30 0.53
C ASP A 105 -10.32 10.97 -0.76
N SER A 106 -9.44 11.21 -1.71
CA SER A 106 -9.80 11.65 -3.06
C SER A 106 -10.60 10.58 -3.82
N GLY A 107 -11.56 11.03 -4.63
CA GLY A 107 -12.28 10.18 -5.57
C GLY A 107 -11.45 9.84 -6.82
N PRO A 108 -11.91 8.87 -7.64
CA PRO A 108 -11.27 8.58 -8.92
C PRO A 108 -11.18 9.83 -9.83
N GLY A 109 -9.96 10.19 -10.23
CA GLY A 109 -9.71 11.35 -11.09
C GLY A 109 -9.60 12.70 -10.35
N GLU A 110 -9.82 12.71 -9.04
CA GLU A 110 -9.64 13.91 -8.22
C GLU A 110 -8.17 14.08 -7.79
N PRO A 111 -7.72 15.31 -7.52
CA PRO A 111 -6.43 15.54 -6.86
C PRO A 111 -6.37 14.87 -5.47
N SER A 112 -5.19 14.39 -5.08
CA SER A 112 -4.98 13.78 -3.76
C SER A 112 -5.41 14.70 -2.62
N ARG A 113 -6.14 14.14 -1.65
CA ARG A 113 -6.56 14.84 -0.44
C ARG A 113 -6.16 14.02 0.78
N PHE A 114 -5.06 14.44 1.42
CA PHE A 114 -4.54 13.74 2.58
C PHE A 114 -5.28 14.16 3.85
N VAL A 115 -5.75 13.17 4.61
CA VAL A 115 -6.43 13.39 5.90
C VAL A 115 -5.65 12.76 7.04
N ALA A 116 -5.71 13.40 8.22
CA ALA A 116 -4.97 12.98 9.40
C ALA A 116 -5.60 11.79 10.14
N GLU A 117 -6.87 11.50 9.86
CA GLU A 117 -7.64 10.45 10.50
C GLU A 117 -8.72 9.89 9.58
N TRP A 118 -9.02 8.61 9.79
CA TRP A 118 -10.13 7.91 9.17
C TRP A 118 -10.69 6.89 10.18
N PRO A 119 -12.02 6.84 10.39
CA PRO A 119 -12.63 5.93 11.36
C PRO A 119 -12.17 4.47 11.15
N GLY A 120 -11.66 3.85 12.22
CA GLY A 120 -11.19 2.46 12.21
C GLY A 120 -9.85 2.19 11.52
N VAL A 121 -9.12 3.24 11.10
CA VAL A 121 -7.85 3.11 10.36
C VAL A 121 -6.73 3.92 11.01
N VAL A 122 -6.89 5.25 11.14
CA VAL A 122 -5.92 6.15 11.79
C VAL A 122 -6.68 7.19 12.62
N LYS A 123 -6.18 7.52 13.81
CA LYS A 123 -6.70 8.57 14.70
C LYS A 123 -5.53 9.44 15.13
N ARG A 124 -5.55 10.71 14.76
CA ARG A 124 -4.50 11.70 15.08
C ARG A 124 -3.07 11.18 14.87
N GLY A 125 -2.80 10.62 13.68
CA GLY A 125 -1.46 10.11 13.31
C GLY A 125 -1.06 8.77 13.95
N ALA A 126 -1.88 8.19 14.82
CA ALA A 126 -1.69 6.82 15.31
C ALA A 126 -2.57 5.85 14.52
N VAL A 127 -1.99 4.77 13.99
CA VAL A 127 -2.74 3.66 13.41
C VAL A 127 -3.57 3.01 14.52
N ILE A 128 -4.89 3.10 14.39
CA ILE A 128 -5.84 2.52 15.36
C ILE A 128 -6.57 1.37 14.68
N TYR A 129 -5.97 0.18 14.71
CA TYR A 129 -6.66 -1.02 14.27
C TYR A 129 -7.38 -1.71 15.42
N GLU A 130 -8.71 -1.75 15.34
CA GLU A 130 -9.52 -2.74 16.03
C GLU A 130 -9.95 -3.78 14.99
N PRO A 131 -9.30 -4.95 14.93
CA PRO A 131 -9.80 -6.02 14.05
C PRO A 131 -11.20 -6.39 14.52
N ALA A 132 -12.13 -6.53 13.57
CA ALA A 132 -13.30 -7.37 13.86
C ALA A 132 -12.75 -8.73 14.29
N LYS A 133 -13.24 -9.29 15.41
CA LYS A 133 -12.94 -10.67 15.76
C LYS A 133 -13.21 -11.51 14.51
N ALA A 134 -12.15 -12.12 13.97
CA ALA A 134 -12.33 -13.09 12.90
C ALA A 134 -13.34 -14.15 13.40
N PRO A 135 -14.32 -14.55 12.57
CA PRO A 135 -15.19 -15.67 12.92
C PRO A 135 -14.37 -16.96 13.12
#